data_AF-A0A842LSP7-F1
#
_entry.id   AF-A0A842LSP7-F1
#
_cell.length_a   1.000
_cell.length_b   1.000
_cell.length_c   1.000
_cell.angle_alpha   90.00
_cell.angle_beta   90.00
_cell.angle_gamma   90.00
#
_symmetry.space_group_name_H-M   'P 1'
#
loop_
_entity.id
_entity.type
_entity.pdbx_description
1 polymer ?
#
loop_
_entity_poly.entity_id
_entity_poly.type
_entity_poly.pdbx_seq_one_letter_code
_entity_poly.pdbx_strand_id
1 'polypeptide(L)'
;PLEDGDRTEILRESGKTVITIDLNPLSRTSRKASISITDNIVRAIPALIEAVRELEDLSRDELELIVKEFDNPGNIRETLKLIDLRRYNPEL
;
A
#
# COMPACT_ATOMS: atom_id res chain seq x y z
N PRO A 1 -0.42 2.98 26.12
CA PRO A 1 0.14 3.61 24.89
C PRO A 1 -0.61 3.07 23.65
N LEU A 2 -0.89 3.89 22.62
CA LEU A 2 -1.53 3.46 21.37
C LEU A 2 -0.48 2.90 20.40
N GLU A 3 -0.68 1.64 19.95
CA GLU A 3 0.15 1.03 18.90
C GLU A 3 -0.16 1.64 17.52
N ASP A 4 0.70 1.41 16.55
CA ASP A 4 0.56 2.00 15.20
C ASP A 4 -0.72 1.55 14.49
N GLY A 5 -1.15 0.30 14.72
CA GLY A 5 -2.41 -0.22 14.17
C GLY A 5 -3.66 0.46 14.76
N ASP A 6 -3.61 0.91 16.01
CA ASP A 6 -4.71 1.64 16.63
C ASP A 6 -4.73 3.11 16.17
N ARG A 7 -3.55 3.74 15.99
CA ARG A 7 -3.44 5.08 15.41
C ARG A 7 -3.99 5.11 13.98
N THR A 8 -3.68 4.08 13.19
CA THR A 8 -4.19 3.93 11.83
C THR A 8 -5.71 3.85 11.80
N GLU A 9 -6.31 3.07 12.71
CA GLU A 9 -7.77 2.96 12.83
C GLU A 9 -8.41 4.30 13.13
N ILE A 10 -7.93 5.01 14.15
CA ILE A 10 -8.46 6.32 14.56
C ILE A 10 -8.39 7.33 13.41
N LEU A 11 -7.27 7.36 12.67
CA LEU A 11 -7.13 8.25 11.52
C LEU A 11 -8.13 7.91 10.40
N ARG A 12 -8.35 6.62 10.13
CA ARG A 12 -9.33 6.16 9.12
C ARG A 12 -10.76 6.48 9.53
N GLU A 13 -11.13 6.23 10.79
CA GLU A 13 -12.44 6.58 11.36
C GLU A 13 -12.67 8.10 11.35
N SER A 14 -11.60 8.89 11.48
CA SER A 14 -11.62 10.34 11.34
C SER A 14 -11.64 10.84 9.89
N GLY A 15 -11.88 9.95 8.91
CA GLY A 15 -12.00 10.28 7.49
C GLY A 15 -10.68 10.62 6.80
N LYS A 16 -9.53 10.27 7.38
CA LYS A 16 -8.23 10.46 6.72
C LYS A 16 -7.91 9.30 5.79
N THR A 17 -7.30 9.62 4.66
CA THR A 17 -6.61 8.64 3.82
C THR A 17 -5.28 8.33 4.47
N VAL A 18 -5.08 7.06 4.86
CA VAL A 18 -3.85 6.62 5.52
C VAL A 18 -3.07 5.75 4.55
N ILE A 19 -1.83 6.14 4.26
CA ILE A 19 -0.91 5.38 3.42
C ILE A 19 0.19 4.84 4.34
N THR A 20 0.50 3.55 4.23
CA THR A 20 1.59 2.92 4.99
C THR A 20 2.58 2.24 4.07
N ILE A 21 3.86 2.28 4.44
CA ILE A 21 4.92 1.44 3.87
C ILE A 21 5.30 0.46 4.97
N ASP A 22 5.03 -0.83 4.76
CA ASP A 22 5.24 -1.86 5.78
C ASP A 22 5.62 -3.18 5.10
N LEU A 23 6.72 -3.79 5.55
CA LEU A 23 7.18 -5.08 5.03
C LEU A 23 6.20 -6.22 5.32
N ASN A 24 5.34 -6.08 6.33
CA ASN A 24 4.38 -7.10 6.70
C ASN A 24 2.97 -6.77 6.16
N PRO A 25 2.50 -7.47 5.11
CA PRO A 25 1.17 -7.24 4.55
C PRO A 25 0.03 -7.63 5.51
N LEU A 26 0.33 -8.44 6.53
CA LEU A 26 -0.65 -8.91 7.53
C LEU A 26 -0.68 -8.06 8.81
N SER A 27 0.17 -7.03 8.92
CA SER A 27 0.19 -6.18 10.10
C SER A 27 -1.16 -5.49 10.32
N ARG A 28 -1.47 -5.14 11.58
CA ARG A 28 -2.70 -4.40 11.91
C ARG A 28 -2.73 -3.05 11.17
N THR A 29 -1.59 -2.40 11.00
CA THR A 29 -1.42 -1.16 10.23
C THR A 29 -1.77 -1.38 8.75
N SER A 30 -1.11 -2.35 8.09
CA SER A 30 -1.32 -2.67 6.67
C SER A 30 -2.77 -3.01 6.36
N ARG A 31 -3.43 -3.78 7.22
CA ARG A 31 -4.83 -4.19 7.02
C ARG A 31 -5.85 -3.06 7.21
N LYS A 32 -5.52 -2.04 7.99
CA LYS A 32 -6.44 -0.93 8.31
C LYS A 32 -6.21 0.31 7.44
N ALA A 33 -5.01 0.49 6.89
CA ALA A 33 -4.66 1.61 6.03
C ALA A 33 -5.55 1.68 4.77
N SER A 34 -5.68 2.88 4.20
CA SER A 34 -6.33 3.10 2.91
C SER A 34 -5.50 2.51 1.78
N ILE A 35 -4.18 2.61 1.87
CA ILE A 35 -3.21 2.11 0.89
C ILE A 35 -2.02 1.54 1.64
N SER A 36 -1.59 0.34 1.26
CA SER A 36 -0.44 -0.34 1.86
C SER A 36 0.58 -0.72 0.80
N ILE A 37 1.79 -0.19 0.94
CA ILE A 37 2.94 -0.53 0.09
C ILE A 37 3.77 -1.57 0.85
N THR A 38 3.75 -2.82 0.37
CA THR A 38 4.53 -3.90 0.97
C THR A 38 5.93 -3.97 0.38
N ASP A 39 6.80 -3.08 0.84
CA ASP A 39 8.20 -3.06 0.45
C ASP A 39 9.07 -2.41 1.54
N ASN A 40 10.40 -2.54 1.40
CA ASN A 40 11.34 -1.84 2.25
C ASN A 40 11.32 -0.35 1.92
N ILE A 41 11.26 0.51 2.94
CA ILE A 41 11.21 1.98 2.75
C ILE A 41 12.35 2.53 1.89
N VAL A 42 13.55 1.95 1.96
CA VAL A 42 14.72 2.38 1.16
C VAL A 42 14.50 2.14 -0.34
N ARG A 43 13.69 1.15 -0.72
CA ARG A 43 13.31 0.88 -2.12
C ARG A 43 12.01 1.58 -2.50
N ALA A 44 11.04 1.60 -1.59
CA ALA A 44 9.71 2.14 -1.82
C ALA A 44 9.74 3.65 -2.11
N ILE A 45 10.54 4.42 -1.38
CA ILE A 45 10.57 5.88 -1.56
C ILE A 45 11.12 6.29 -2.93
N PRO A 46 12.27 5.77 -3.40
CA PRO A 46 12.73 6.03 -4.77
C PRO A 46 11.72 5.59 -5.83
N ALA A 47 11.15 4.38 -5.70
CA ALA A 47 10.15 3.88 -6.65
C ALA A 47 8.90 4.78 -6.70
N LEU A 48 8.45 5.30 -5.56
CA LEU A 48 7.34 6.24 -5.49
C LEU A 48 7.65 7.56 -6.20
N ILE A 49 8.88 8.07 -6.07
CA ILE A 49 9.30 9.30 -6.77
C ILE A 49 9.27 9.10 -8.28
N GLU A 50 9.78 7.98 -8.78
CA GLU A 50 9.73 7.68 -10.22
C GLU A 50 8.28 7.50 -10.69
N ALA A 51 7.44 6.78 -9.94
CA ALA A 51 6.02 6.64 -10.26
C ALA A 51 5.28 7.99 -10.29
N VAL A 52 5.62 8.93 -9.40
CA VAL A 52 5.05 10.28 -9.42
C VAL A 52 5.42 11.03 -10.71
N ARG A 53 6.66 10.90 -11.20
CA ARG A 53 7.09 11.51 -12.46
C ARG A 53 6.36 10.89 -13.65
N GLU A 54 6.20 9.57 -13.67
CA GLU A 54 5.46 8.89 -14.75
C GLU A 54 3.99 9.29 -14.83
N LEU A 55 3.40 9.69 -13.70
CA LEU A 55 1.99 10.08 -13.61
C LEU A 55 1.78 11.60 -13.77
N GLU A 56 2.84 12.41 -13.92
CA GLU A 56 2.75 13.88 -13.88
C GLU A 56 1.99 14.47 -15.07
N ASP A 57 2.04 13.80 -16.23
CA ASP A 57 1.39 14.22 -17.47
C ASP A 57 -0.08 13.77 -17.58
N LEU A 58 -0.57 12.96 -16.63
CA LEU A 58 -1.95 12.48 -16.64
C LEU A 58 -2.93 13.59 -16.21
N SER A 59 -4.12 13.56 -16.80
CA SER A 59 -5.19 14.46 -16.39
C SER A 59 -5.70 14.11 -14.99
N ARG A 60 -6.34 15.10 -14.34
CA ARG A 60 -6.95 14.93 -13.03
C ARG A 60 -7.98 13.80 -13.01
N ASP A 61 -8.75 13.64 -14.08
CA ASP A 61 -9.79 12.60 -14.17
C ASP A 61 -9.17 11.20 -14.27
N GLU A 62 -8.05 11.05 -14.99
CA GLU A 62 -7.30 9.79 -15.06
C GLU A 62 -6.70 9.43 -13.70
N LEU A 63 -6.11 10.40 -12.99
CA LEU A 63 -5.58 10.19 -11.64
C LEU A 63 -6.67 9.83 -10.63
N GLU A 64 -7.84 10.49 -10.70
CA GLU A 64 -8.98 10.17 -9.84
C GLU A 64 -9.52 8.77 -10.11
N LEU A 65 -9.52 8.30 -11.37
CA LEU A 65 -9.91 6.94 -11.71
C LEU A 65 -8.97 5.90 -11.06
N ILE A 66 -7.65 6.10 -11.16
CA ILE A 66 -6.65 5.22 -10.53
C ILE A 66 -6.91 5.10 -9.02
N VAL A 67 -7.14 6.22 -8.33
CA VAL A 67 -7.41 6.22 -6.89
C VAL A 67 -8.75 5.53 -6.57
N LYS A 68 -9.78 5.75 -7.37
CA LYS A 68 -11.12 5.19 -7.17
C LYS A 68 -11.16 3.67 -7.36
N GLU A 69 -10.37 3.14 -8.27
CA GLU A 69 -10.31 1.71 -8.57
C GLU A 69 -9.39 0.92 -7.64
N PHE A 70 -8.57 1.59 -6.84
CA PHE A 70 -7.63 0.94 -5.93
C PHE A 70 -8.34 0.21 -4.76
N ASP A 71 -8.08 -1.09 -4.63
CA ASP A 71 -8.60 -1.96 -3.56
C ASP A 71 -7.44 -2.49 -2.68
N ASN A 72 -7.28 -1.90 -1.48
CA ASN A 72 -6.20 -2.31 -0.57
C ASN A 72 -6.34 -3.77 -0.05
N PRO A 73 -7.53 -4.24 0.37
CA PRO A 73 -7.75 -5.68 0.62
C PRO A 73 -7.34 -6.60 -0.54
N GLY A 74 -7.66 -6.23 -1.78
CA GLY A 74 -7.23 -6.94 -2.99
C GLY A 74 -5.70 -6.94 -3.15
N ASN A 75 -5.06 -5.78 -3.01
CA ASN A 75 -3.61 -5.61 -3.05
C ASN A 75 -2.88 -6.49 -2.01
N ILE A 76 -3.37 -6.54 -0.76
CA ILE A 76 -2.82 -7.42 0.28
C ILE A 76 -2.95 -8.89 -0.11
N ARG A 77 -4.12 -9.30 -0.64
CA ARG A 77 -4.34 -10.68 -1.08
C ARG A 77 -3.36 -11.09 -2.18
N GLU A 78 -3.11 -10.20 -3.13
CA GLU A 78 -2.20 -10.48 -4.25
C GLU A 78 -0.75 -10.50 -3.79
N THR A 79 -0.37 -9.62 -2.88
CA THR A 79 0.93 -9.67 -2.20
C THR A 79 1.15 -11.01 -1.49
N LEU A 80 0.14 -11.53 -0.79
CA LEU A 80 0.23 -12.83 -0.12
C LEU A 80 0.37 -13.99 -1.11
N LYS A 81 -0.35 -13.95 -2.25
CA LYS A 81 -0.19 -14.95 -3.31
C LYS A 81 1.23 -14.94 -3.87
N LEU A 82 1.83 -13.76 -4.08
CA LEU A 82 3.21 -13.64 -4.55
C LEU A 82 4.20 -14.22 -3.55
N ILE A 83 4.03 -13.95 -2.26
CA ILE A 83 4.87 -14.51 -1.19
C ILE A 83 4.75 -16.04 -1.15
N ASP A 84 3.53 -16.57 -1.26
CA ASP A 84 3.31 -18.03 -1.27
C ASP A 84 3.89 -18.69 -2.53
N LEU A 85 3.75 -18.09 -3.71
CA LEU A 85 4.39 -18.57 -4.93
C LEU A 85 5.92 -18.60 -4.82
N ARG A 86 6.52 -17.55 -4.25
CA ARG A 86 7.97 -17.51 -3.99
C ARG A 86 8.45 -18.54 -2.99
N ARG A 87 7.60 -18.94 -2.04
CA ARG A 87 7.90 -20.03 -1.11
C ARG A 87 8.16 -21.35 -1.83
N TYR A 88 7.46 -21.60 -2.95
CA TYR A 88 7.63 -22.82 -3.76
C TYR A 88 8.62 -22.64 -4.92
N ASN A 89 8.87 -21.40 -5.35
CA ASN A 89 9.77 -21.07 -6.46
C ASN A 89 10.63 -19.85 -6.08
N PRO A 90 11.74 -20.05 -5.35
CA PRO A 90 12.54 -18.94 -4.79
C PRO A 90 13.26 -18.07 -5.82
N GLU A 91 13.27 -18.48 -7.09
CA GLU A 91 13.90 -17.75 -8.21
C GLU A 91 12.93 -16.74 -8.91
N LEU A 92 11.67 -16.65 -8.48
CA LEU A 92 10.67 -15.63 -8.88
C LEU A 92 10.74 -14.38 -7.98
#